data_AF-A0AAV5TNC0-F1
#
_entry.id   AF-A0AAV5TNC0-F1
#
_cell.length_a   1.000
_cell.length_b   1.000
_cell.length_c   1.000
_cell.angle_alpha   90.00
_cell.angle_beta   90.00
_cell.angle_gamma   90.00
#
_symmetry.space_group_name_H-M   'P 1'
#
loop_
_entity.id
_entity.type
_entity.pdbx_description
1 polymer ?
#
loop_
_entity_poly.entity_id
_entity_poly.type
_entity_poly.pdbx_seq_one_letter_code
_entity_poly.pdbx_strand_id
1 'polypeptide(L)'
;MSFANYSISFSHEFETTRIALFGFIGALAVSANVLCMFFTFRQSSALSSEYVKVLLILRILQLVYDTHTCLFFIVAPLFPLKGIFMKGIGAYLGMNAHISLVINLTVLSMICAWFNCCLFHRHQVILPFDHPIKLQPRGIYTVYLIMNIVMIVNPLSFIFTTKNDQEEQRTIIANSPMAWLLDVPSYKIYTDENCPLIMTFHFPLTL
;
A
#
# COMPACT_ATOMS: atom_id res chain seq x y z
N MET A 1 -12.45 4.48 25.32
CA MET A 1 -12.18 5.82 24.77
C MET A 1 -10.93 6.45 25.40
N SER A 2 -9.75 5.88 25.15
CA SER A 2 -8.47 6.39 25.68
C SER A 2 -7.75 7.36 24.73
N PHE A 3 -8.12 7.37 23.44
CA PHE A 3 -7.38 8.11 22.42
C PHE A 3 -7.61 9.63 22.42
N ALA A 4 -8.69 10.11 23.03
CA ALA A 4 -9.00 11.53 23.08
C ALA A 4 -8.03 12.35 23.97
N ASN A 5 -7.13 11.70 24.71
CA ASN A 5 -6.20 12.37 25.61
C ASN A 5 -4.83 12.67 24.96
N TYR A 6 -4.57 12.20 23.73
CA TYR A 6 -3.29 12.45 23.07
C TYR A 6 -3.25 13.86 22.45
N SER A 7 -2.22 14.64 22.77
CA SER A 7 -1.97 15.97 22.21
C SER A 7 -1.05 15.91 20.98
N ILE A 8 -1.40 15.07 20.00
CA ILE A 8 -0.65 15.00 18.74
C ILE A 8 -1.10 16.16 17.87
N SER A 9 -0.17 16.96 17.36
CA SER A 9 -0.43 17.99 16.35
C SER A 9 0.75 18.06 15.38
N PHE A 10 0.48 18.21 14.09
CA PHE A 10 1.51 18.49 13.10
C PHE A 10 1.57 19.99 12.82
N SER A 11 2.79 20.54 12.73
CA SER A 11 2.94 21.92 12.28
C SER A 11 2.58 22.02 10.79
N HIS A 12 2.00 23.14 10.39
CA HIS A 12 1.67 23.41 8.98
C HIS A 12 2.92 23.31 8.07
N GLU A 13 4.07 23.75 8.57
CA GLU A 13 5.36 23.63 7.89
C GLU A 13 5.72 22.17 7.62
N PHE A 14 5.62 21.31 8.64
CA PHE A 14 5.90 19.88 8.48
C PHE A 14 5.01 19.24 7.42
N GLU A 15 3.71 19.56 7.43
CA GLU A 15 2.78 19.02 6.45
C GLU A 15 3.09 19.50 5.02
N THR A 16 3.43 20.78 4.87
CA THR A 16 3.78 21.38 3.58
C THR A 16 5.05 20.73 3.02
N THR A 17 6.09 20.61 3.85
CA THR A 17 7.34 19.95 3.48
C THR A 17 7.11 18.49 3.11
N ARG A 18 6.26 17.77 3.87
CA ARG A 18 5.92 16.38 3.57
C ARG A 18 5.25 16.26 2.21
N ILE A 19 4.23 17.08 1.92
CA ILE A 19 3.51 17.02 0.63
C ILE A 19 4.48 17.33 -0.52
N ALA A 20 5.31 18.35 -0.39
CA ALA A 20 6.32 18.70 -1.40
C ALA A 20 7.32 17.56 -1.64
N LEU A 21 7.81 16.93 -0.56
CA LEU A 21 8.74 15.82 -0.63
C LEU A 21 8.12 14.59 -1.31
N PHE A 22 6.91 14.20 -0.92
CA PHE A 22 6.19 13.10 -1.56
C PHE A 22 5.90 13.38 -3.03
N GLY A 23 5.53 14.62 -3.38
CA GLY A 23 5.35 15.04 -4.77
C GLY A 23 6.63 14.92 -5.60
N PHE A 24 7.76 15.37 -5.06
CA PHE A 24 9.07 15.27 -5.71
C PHE A 24 9.51 13.81 -5.89
N ILE A 25 9.45 13.00 -4.82
CA ILE A 25 9.77 11.57 -4.86
C ILE A 25 8.86 10.86 -5.86
N GLY A 26 7.56 11.15 -5.84
CA GLY A 26 6.57 10.60 -6.77
C GLY A 26 6.90 10.91 -8.22
N ALA A 27 7.22 12.17 -8.53
CA ALA A 27 7.58 12.58 -9.89
C ALA A 27 8.82 11.84 -10.42
N LEU A 28 9.84 11.66 -9.58
CA LEU A 28 11.03 10.89 -9.92
C LEU A 28 10.72 9.39 -10.08
N ALA A 29 9.97 8.81 -9.15
CA ALA A 29 9.63 7.39 -9.15
C ALA A 29 8.75 7.01 -10.36
N VAL A 30 7.71 7.80 -10.64
CA VAL A 30 6.84 7.62 -11.83
C VAL A 30 7.66 7.71 -13.11
N SER A 31 8.50 8.73 -13.24
CA SER A 31 9.36 8.93 -14.42
C SER A 31 10.34 7.77 -14.60
N ALA A 32 10.96 7.31 -13.50
CA ALA A 32 11.87 6.16 -13.50
C ALA A 32 11.17 4.86 -13.90
N ASN A 33 9.94 4.60 -13.41
CA ASN A 33 9.17 3.42 -13.78
C ASN A 33 8.77 3.44 -15.26
N VAL A 34 8.34 4.58 -15.79
CA VAL A 34 8.04 4.74 -17.22
C VAL A 34 9.27 4.46 -18.08
N LEU A 35 10.43 5.01 -17.69
CA LEU A 35 11.70 4.76 -18.37
C LEU A 35 12.12 3.29 -18.28
N CYS A 36 11.97 2.66 -17.12
CA CYS A 36 12.25 1.23 -16.93
C CYS A 36 11.35 0.34 -17.80
N MET A 37 10.06 0.67 -17.92
CA MET A 37 9.15 -0.04 -18.81
C MET A 37 9.59 0.11 -20.27
N PHE A 38 9.95 1.33 -20.70
CA PHE A 38 10.47 1.57 -22.05
C PHE A 38 11.71 0.73 -22.34
N PHE A 39 12.69 0.69 -21.42
CA PHE A 39 13.87 -0.16 -21.58
C PHE A 39 13.54 -1.66 -21.58
N THR A 40 12.58 -2.10 -20.75
CA THR A 40 12.11 -3.49 -20.71
C THR A 40 11.51 -3.91 -22.05
N PHE A 41 10.70 -3.04 -22.67
CA PHE A 41 10.16 -3.28 -24.01
C PHE A 41 11.27 -3.36 -25.07
N ARG A 42 12.25 -2.43 -25.04
CA ARG A 42 13.34 -2.44 -26.04
C ARG A 42 14.30 -3.62 -25.91
N GLN A 43 14.60 -4.05 -24.68
CA GLN A 43 15.48 -5.20 -24.42
C GLN A 43 14.78 -6.56 -24.47
N SER A 44 13.47 -6.59 -24.80
CA SER A 44 12.68 -7.82 -24.84
C SER A 44 13.22 -8.87 -25.80
N SER A 45 13.99 -8.49 -26.83
CA SER A 45 14.63 -9.41 -27.77
C SER A 45 15.69 -10.32 -27.14
N ALA A 46 16.30 -9.91 -26.02
CA ALA A 46 17.35 -10.67 -25.33
C ALA A 46 16.82 -11.55 -24.18
N LEU A 47 15.55 -11.39 -23.81
CA LEU A 47 14.94 -12.08 -22.67
C LEU A 47 13.85 -13.04 -23.14
N SER A 48 13.58 -14.08 -22.36
CA SER A 48 12.43 -14.95 -22.63
C SER A 48 11.14 -14.13 -22.57
N SER A 49 10.27 -14.24 -23.58
CA SER A 49 9.00 -13.51 -23.69
C SER A 49 8.15 -13.60 -22.41
N GLU A 50 8.10 -14.76 -21.76
CA GLU A 50 7.34 -14.93 -20.52
C GLU A 50 7.90 -14.11 -19.35
N TYR A 51 9.23 -14.10 -19.16
CA TYR A 51 9.86 -13.27 -18.13
C TYR A 51 9.60 -11.77 -18.36
N VAL A 52 9.61 -11.33 -19.61
CA VAL A 52 9.31 -9.93 -19.96
C VAL A 52 7.88 -9.56 -19.54
N LYS A 53 6.90 -10.44 -19.75
CA LYS A 53 5.51 -10.22 -19.32
C LYS A 53 5.41 -10.07 -17.80
N VAL A 54 6.02 -10.98 -17.04
CA VAL A 54 6.01 -10.95 -15.56
C VAL A 54 6.66 -9.65 -15.07
N LEU A 55 7.78 -9.25 -15.66
CA LEU A 55 8.49 -8.02 -15.31
C LEU A 55 7.68 -6.76 -15.65
N LEU A 56 6.99 -6.74 -16.80
CA LEU A 56 6.12 -5.64 -17.18
C LEU A 56 4.94 -5.50 -16.21
N ILE A 57 4.29 -6.60 -15.82
CA ILE A 57 3.21 -6.57 -14.83
C ILE A 57 3.71 -5.98 -13.51
N LEU A 58 4.88 -6.41 -13.02
CA LEU A 58 5.50 -5.84 -11.83
C LEU A 58 5.72 -4.32 -11.95
N ARG A 59 6.23 -3.86 -13.10
CA ARG A 59 6.47 -2.42 -13.33
C ARG A 59 5.19 -1.60 -13.43
N ILE A 60 4.14 -2.14 -14.03
CA ILE A 60 2.81 -1.50 -14.07
C ILE A 60 2.27 -1.36 -12.65
N LEU A 61 2.36 -2.42 -11.83
CA LEU A 61 1.91 -2.36 -10.44
C LEU A 61 2.72 -1.36 -9.61
N GLN A 62 4.04 -1.29 -9.79
CA GLN A 62 4.89 -0.29 -9.16
C GLN A 62 4.52 1.13 -9.58
N LEU A 63 4.28 1.36 -10.88
CA LEU A 63 3.82 2.65 -11.37
C LEU A 63 2.48 3.05 -10.74
N VAL A 64 1.52 2.12 -10.69
CA VAL A 64 0.22 2.36 -10.05
C VAL A 64 0.41 2.69 -8.57
N TYR A 65 1.26 1.94 -7.87
CA TYR A 65 1.57 2.18 -6.46
C TYR A 65 2.15 3.57 -6.23
N ASP A 66 3.22 3.93 -6.96
CA ASP A 66 3.90 5.22 -6.77
C ASP A 66 2.98 6.39 -7.11
N THR A 67 2.17 6.25 -8.17
CA THR A 67 1.14 7.25 -8.52
C THR A 67 0.10 7.37 -7.39
N HIS A 68 -0.37 6.23 -6.87
CA HIS A 68 -1.37 6.18 -5.81
C HIS A 68 -0.84 6.78 -4.49
N THR A 69 0.35 6.41 -4.03
CA THR A 69 0.91 6.86 -2.74
C THR A 69 1.46 8.27 -2.78
N CYS A 70 2.00 8.72 -3.91
CA CYS A 70 2.69 10.01 -3.99
C CYS A 70 1.79 11.14 -4.51
N LEU A 71 0.79 10.83 -5.35
CA LEU A 71 -0.09 11.86 -5.95
C LEU A 71 -1.50 11.81 -5.36
N PHE A 72 -2.11 10.63 -5.31
CA PHE A 72 -3.52 10.53 -4.93
C PHE A 72 -3.74 10.49 -3.40
N PHE A 73 -2.90 9.74 -2.68
CA PHE A 73 -3.12 9.40 -1.28
C PHE A 73 -1.82 9.46 -0.47
N ILE A 74 -1.51 10.64 0.02
CA ILE A 74 -0.44 10.86 0.99
C ILE A 74 -1.00 10.49 2.36
N VAL A 75 -0.89 9.20 2.70
CA VAL A 75 -1.33 8.64 3.98
C VAL A 75 -0.25 8.86 5.03
N ALA A 76 -0.66 9.33 6.21
CA ALA A 76 0.22 9.56 7.33
C ALA A 76 -0.30 8.85 8.58
N PRO A 77 0.53 8.02 9.24
CA PRO A 77 0.17 7.40 10.50
C PRO A 77 0.13 8.45 11.62
N LEU A 78 -0.84 8.30 12.52
CA LEU A 78 -1.03 9.15 13.71
C LEU A 78 -0.31 8.54 14.91
N PHE A 79 1.01 8.42 14.89
CA PHE A 79 1.73 7.84 16.04
C PHE A 79 1.63 8.72 17.30
N PRO A 80 1.43 8.17 18.52
CA PRO A 80 1.32 6.75 18.90
C PRO A 80 -0.07 6.11 18.76
N LEU A 81 -1.07 6.86 18.31
CA LEU A 81 -2.41 6.34 18.09
C LEU A 81 -2.46 5.37 16.89
N LYS A 82 -3.29 4.33 17.00
CA LYS A 82 -3.64 3.49 15.83
C LYS A 82 -4.58 4.28 14.93
N GLY A 83 -4.05 5.21 14.16
CA GLY A 83 -4.85 6.04 13.28
C GLY A 83 -4.08 6.46 12.04
N ILE A 84 -4.82 6.84 11.02
CA ILE A 84 -4.26 7.42 9.80
C ILE A 84 -5.05 8.67 9.45
N PHE A 85 -4.36 9.62 8.84
CA PHE A 85 -5.00 10.70 8.12
C PHE A 85 -4.43 10.77 6.71
N MET A 86 -5.20 11.34 5.81
CA MET A 86 -4.91 11.31 4.39
C MET A 86 -5.10 12.69 3.77
N LYS A 87 -4.12 13.06 2.95
CA LYS A 87 -4.18 14.23 2.06
C LYS A 87 -3.87 13.79 0.63
N GLY A 88 -4.12 14.67 -0.33
CA GLY A 88 -3.93 14.40 -1.76
C GLY A 88 -5.26 14.36 -2.52
N ILE A 89 -5.16 14.24 -3.84
CA ILE A 89 -6.30 14.43 -4.75
C ILE A 89 -7.48 13.52 -4.39
N GLY A 90 -7.21 12.24 -4.09
CA GLY A 90 -8.28 11.30 -3.77
C GLY A 90 -8.99 11.62 -2.45
N ALA A 91 -8.28 12.20 -1.48
CA ALA A 91 -8.88 12.67 -0.24
C ALA A 91 -9.84 13.85 -0.48
N TYR A 92 -9.46 14.79 -1.35
CA TYR A 92 -10.32 15.92 -1.76
C TYR A 92 -11.53 15.49 -2.61
N LEU A 93 -11.44 14.35 -3.29
CA LEU A 93 -12.57 13.71 -3.99
C LEU A 93 -13.51 12.94 -3.04
N GLY A 94 -13.28 12.98 -1.73
CA GLY A 94 -14.14 12.35 -0.73
C GLY A 94 -13.86 10.87 -0.49
N MET A 95 -12.69 10.34 -0.90
CA MET A 95 -12.35 8.96 -0.61
C MET A 95 -12.03 8.76 0.88
N ASN A 96 -12.57 7.67 1.42
CA ASN A 96 -12.34 7.28 2.81
C ASN A 96 -10.89 6.78 3.00
N ALA A 97 -10.21 7.29 4.02
CA ALA A 97 -8.83 6.94 4.35
C ALA A 97 -8.61 5.43 4.52
N HIS A 98 -9.60 4.70 5.07
CA HIS A 98 -9.54 3.26 5.19
C HIS A 98 -9.51 2.56 3.82
N ILE A 99 -10.38 2.96 2.89
CA ILE A 99 -10.45 2.39 1.55
C ILE A 99 -9.15 2.67 0.79
N SER A 100 -8.61 3.88 0.91
CA SER A 100 -7.31 4.20 0.31
C SER A 100 -6.17 3.37 0.91
N LEU A 101 -6.19 3.09 2.22
CA LEU A 101 -5.23 2.18 2.84
C LEU A 101 -5.38 0.74 2.32
N VAL A 102 -6.61 0.23 2.17
CA VAL A 102 -6.89 -1.07 1.55
C VAL A 102 -6.27 -1.13 0.16
N ILE A 103 -6.52 -0.12 -0.69
CA ILE A 103 -6.04 -0.12 -2.07
C ILE A 103 -4.50 -0.13 -2.07
N ASN A 104 -3.88 0.70 -1.22
CA ASN A 104 -2.42 0.70 -1.03
C ASN A 104 -1.88 -0.68 -0.66
N LEU A 105 -2.47 -1.33 0.35
CA LEU A 105 -2.06 -2.67 0.79
C LEU A 105 -2.30 -3.73 -0.29
N THR A 106 -3.37 -3.58 -1.07
CA THR A 106 -3.68 -4.48 -2.19
C THR A 106 -2.61 -4.39 -3.27
N VAL A 107 -2.31 -3.17 -3.73
CA VAL A 107 -1.29 -2.96 -4.76
C VAL A 107 0.09 -3.39 -4.26
N LEU A 108 0.44 -3.08 -3.01
CA LEU A 108 1.70 -3.53 -2.40
C LEU A 108 1.80 -5.07 -2.34
N SER A 109 0.72 -5.74 -1.93
CA SER A 109 0.67 -7.21 -1.88
C SER A 109 0.83 -7.82 -3.26
N MET A 110 0.24 -7.20 -4.29
CA MET A 110 0.41 -7.60 -5.69
C MET A 110 1.85 -7.38 -6.17
N ILE A 111 2.49 -6.26 -5.84
CA ILE A 111 3.91 -6.04 -6.14
C ILE A 111 4.77 -7.15 -5.53
N CYS A 112 4.55 -7.48 -4.26
CA CYS A 112 5.28 -8.55 -3.59
C CYS A 112 5.02 -9.91 -4.24
N ALA A 113 3.78 -10.22 -4.61
CA ALA A 113 3.43 -11.44 -5.33
C ALA A 113 4.18 -11.55 -6.66
N TRP A 114 4.14 -10.50 -7.48
CA TRP A 114 4.79 -10.48 -8.80
C TRP A 114 6.32 -10.43 -8.71
N PHE A 115 6.88 -9.80 -7.68
CA PHE A 115 8.30 -9.88 -7.38
C PHE A 115 8.73 -11.33 -7.07
N ASN A 116 7.95 -12.04 -6.23
CA ASN A 116 8.19 -13.46 -5.97
C ASN A 116 8.02 -14.33 -7.22
N CYS A 117 7.04 -14.03 -8.08
CA CYS A 117 6.89 -14.70 -9.38
C CYS A 117 8.12 -14.49 -10.28
N CYS A 118 8.70 -13.27 -10.32
CA CYS A 118 9.94 -12.99 -11.05
C CYS A 118 11.12 -13.83 -10.53
N LEU A 119 11.31 -13.87 -9.20
CA LEU A 119 12.36 -14.68 -8.58
C LEU A 119 12.17 -16.17 -8.85
N PHE A 120 10.93 -16.65 -8.72
CA PHE A 120 10.58 -18.03 -9.01
C PHE A 120 10.84 -18.40 -10.48
N HIS A 121 10.45 -17.55 -11.42
CA HIS A 121 10.71 -17.76 -12.84
C HIS A 121 12.22 -17.86 -13.12
N ARG A 122 13.02 -16.94 -12.56
CA ARG A 122 14.47 -16.97 -12.70
C ARG A 122 15.06 -18.26 -12.13
N HIS A 123 14.58 -18.70 -10.98
CA HIS A 123 15.00 -19.98 -10.40
C HIS A 123 14.69 -21.16 -11.34
N GLN A 124 13.46 -21.24 -11.89
CA GLN A 124 13.05 -22.30 -12.81
C GLN A 124 13.88 -22.33 -14.11
N VAL A 125 14.33 -21.17 -14.60
CA VAL A 125 15.20 -21.07 -15.78
C VAL A 125 16.61 -21.60 -15.52
N ILE A 126 17.14 -21.41 -14.30
CA ILE A 126 18.51 -21.83 -13.93
C ILE A 126 18.57 -23.35 -13.69
N LEU A 127 17.48 -23.99 -13.27
CA LEU A 127 17.46 -25.42 -12.97
C LEU A 127 17.74 -26.28 -14.23
N PRO A 128 18.53 -27.37 -14.10
CA PRO A 128 18.75 -28.30 -15.20
C PRO A 128 17.45 -29.00 -15.59
N PHE A 129 17.35 -29.50 -16.84
CA PHE A 129 16.12 -30.06 -17.39
C PHE A 129 15.57 -31.24 -16.59
N ASP A 130 16.44 -32.06 -16.00
CA ASP A 130 16.06 -33.27 -15.25
C ASP A 130 15.88 -33.02 -13.75
N HIS A 131 15.92 -31.76 -13.31
CA HIS A 131 15.78 -31.44 -11.88
C HIS A 131 14.35 -31.73 -11.38
N PRO A 132 14.17 -32.42 -10.24
CA PRO A 132 12.85 -32.86 -9.78
C PRO A 132 11.88 -31.71 -9.45
N ILE A 133 12.40 -30.52 -9.14
CA ILE A 133 11.62 -29.31 -8.80
C ILE A 133 11.29 -28.46 -10.05
N LYS A 134 11.81 -28.84 -11.23
CA LYS A 134 11.57 -28.08 -12.46
C LYS A 134 10.13 -28.29 -12.91
N LEU A 135 9.37 -27.21 -12.92
CA LEU A 135 7.96 -27.25 -13.30
C LEU A 135 7.80 -27.03 -14.81
N GLN A 136 6.84 -27.74 -15.38
CA GLN A 136 6.33 -27.41 -16.71
C GLN A 136 5.61 -26.05 -16.69
N PRO A 137 5.40 -25.39 -17.85
CA PRO A 137 4.76 -24.09 -17.91
C PRO A 137 3.43 -24.01 -17.16
N ARG A 138 2.59 -25.06 -17.25
CA ARG A 138 1.33 -25.14 -16.49
C ARG A 138 1.55 -25.04 -14.98
N GLY A 139 2.54 -25.76 -14.45
CA GLY A 139 2.89 -25.72 -13.03
C GLY A 139 3.40 -24.34 -12.59
N ILE A 140 4.17 -23.65 -13.43
CA ILE A 140 4.62 -22.28 -13.17
C ILE A 140 3.41 -21.34 -13.02
N TYR A 141 2.45 -21.39 -13.94
CA TYR A 141 1.23 -20.58 -13.86
C TYR A 141 0.37 -20.92 -12.63
N THR A 142 0.30 -22.20 -12.23
CA THR A 142 -0.37 -22.61 -10.99
C THR A 142 0.29 -21.96 -9.77
N VAL A 143 1.62 -21.95 -9.69
CA VAL A 143 2.34 -21.28 -8.59
C VAL A 143 2.06 -19.78 -8.59
N TYR A 144 2.04 -19.12 -9.76
CA TYR A 144 1.69 -17.70 -9.85
C TYR A 144 0.29 -17.42 -9.32
N LEU A 145 -0.69 -18.25 -9.70
CA LEU A 145 -2.07 -18.10 -9.23
C LEU A 145 -2.14 -18.24 -7.71
N ILE A 146 -1.51 -19.28 -7.14
CA ILE A 146 -1.48 -19.50 -5.69
C ILE A 146 -0.83 -18.31 -4.97
N MET A 147 0.32 -17.83 -5.45
CA MET A 147 1.01 -16.68 -4.84
C MET A 147 0.14 -15.42 -4.85
N ASN A 148 -0.55 -15.13 -5.95
CA ASN A 148 -1.46 -13.98 -6.03
C ASN A 148 -2.65 -14.15 -5.07
N ILE A 149 -3.27 -15.33 -5.01
CA ILE A 149 -4.38 -15.59 -4.08
C ILE A 149 -3.92 -15.37 -2.63
N VAL A 150 -2.83 -16.02 -2.22
CA VAL A 150 -2.30 -15.93 -0.84
C VAL A 150 -2.04 -14.47 -0.45
N MET A 151 -1.44 -13.68 -1.34
CA MET A 151 -1.11 -12.29 -1.06
C MET A 151 -2.35 -11.37 -1.04
N ILE A 152 -3.41 -11.70 -1.79
CA ILE A 152 -4.67 -10.93 -1.82
C ILE A 152 -5.55 -11.19 -0.59
N VAL A 153 -5.45 -12.36 0.07
CA VAL A 153 -6.30 -12.68 1.24
C VAL A 153 -6.18 -11.61 2.34
N ASN A 154 -4.97 -11.12 2.61
CA ASN A 154 -4.72 -10.12 3.65
C ASN A 154 -5.48 -8.79 3.40
N PRO A 155 -5.28 -8.08 2.28
CA PRO A 155 -6.03 -6.85 2.01
C PRO A 155 -7.53 -7.08 1.88
N LEU A 156 -7.97 -8.23 1.35
CA LEU A 156 -9.40 -8.58 1.33
C LEU A 156 -9.98 -8.69 2.73
N SER A 157 -9.28 -9.36 3.65
CA SER A 157 -9.73 -9.43 5.05
C SER A 157 -9.82 -8.03 5.66
N PHE A 158 -8.87 -7.14 5.32
CA PHE A 158 -8.81 -5.78 5.83
C PHE A 158 -10.03 -4.94 5.42
N ILE A 159 -10.57 -5.13 4.21
CA ILE A 159 -11.80 -4.44 3.74
C ILE A 159 -12.96 -4.63 4.70
N PHE A 160 -13.11 -5.84 5.25
CA PHE A 160 -14.25 -6.19 6.10
C PHE A 160 -14.03 -5.87 7.58
N THR A 161 -12.85 -5.38 7.96
CA THR A 161 -12.53 -5.14 9.38
C THR A 161 -13.03 -3.81 9.92
N THR A 162 -13.33 -2.84 9.05
CA THR A 162 -13.79 -1.53 9.53
C THR A 162 -15.32 -1.45 9.63
N LYS A 163 -15.80 -0.85 10.71
CA LYS A 163 -17.15 -0.26 10.76
C LYS A 163 -17.09 1.16 10.19
N ASN A 164 -18.21 1.62 9.62
CA ASN A 164 -18.38 3.03 9.24
C ASN A 164 -18.86 3.81 10.48
N ASP A 165 -17.91 4.31 11.26
CA ASP A 165 -18.12 5.03 12.53
C ASP A 165 -17.65 6.49 12.44
N GLN A 166 -17.57 7.03 11.22
CA GLN A 166 -17.01 8.37 10.98
C GLN A 166 -17.75 9.48 11.75
N GLU A 167 -19.08 9.39 11.85
CA GLU A 167 -19.88 10.37 12.61
C GLU A 167 -19.64 10.30 14.11
N GLU A 168 -19.50 9.10 14.66
CA GLU A 168 -19.20 8.88 16.07
C GLU A 168 -17.79 9.41 16.40
N GLN A 169 -16.80 9.07 15.57
CA GLN A 169 -15.43 9.54 15.72
C GLN A 169 -15.34 11.07 15.65
N ARG A 170 -16.13 11.70 14.77
CA ARG A 170 -16.14 13.17 14.62
C ARG A 170 -16.52 13.87 15.92
N THR A 171 -17.56 13.40 16.60
CA THR A 171 -18.03 13.99 17.87
C THR A 171 -17.01 13.84 18.99
N ILE A 172 -16.30 12.71 19.04
CA ILE A 172 -15.24 12.46 20.03
C ILE A 172 -14.05 13.37 19.76
N ILE A 173 -13.61 13.49 18.49
CA ILE A 173 -12.45 14.29 18.10
C ILE A 173 -12.68 15.78 18.33
N ALA A 174 -13.90 16.28 18.07
CA ALA A 174 -14.27 17.68 18.28
C ALA A 174 -14.04 18.15 19.73
N ASN A 175 -14.15 17.23 20.69
CA ASN A 175 -13.96 17.48 22.11
C ASN A 175 -12.56 17.06 22.60
N SER A 176 -11.61 16.84 21.71
CA SER A 176 -10.25 16.37 22.02
C SER A 176 -9.18 17.37 21.56
N PRO A 177 -7.94 17.28 22.07
CA PRO A 177 -6.80 18.06 21.56
C PRO A 177 -6.48 17.80 20.08
N MET A 178 -7.03 16.73 19.49
CA MET A 178 -6.86 16.38 18.08
C MET A 178 -7.93 17.01 17.17
N ALA A 179 -8.64 18.05 17.61
CA ALA A 179 -9.67 18.73 16.83
C ALA A 179 -9.19 19.19 15.43
N TRP A 180 -7.89 19.44 15.26
CA TRP A 180 -7.26 19.73 13.96
C TRP A 180 -7.47 18.62 12.91
N LEU A 181 -7.73 17.37 13.30
CA LEU A 181 -8.07 16.29 12.37
C LEU A 181 -9.38 16.56 11.61
N LEU A 182 -10.26 17.38 12.19
CA LEU A 182 -11.51 17.77 11.54
C LEU A 182 -11.29 18.68 10.33
N ASP A 183 -10.13 19.34 10.25
CA ASP A 183 -9.74 20.18 9.12
C ASP A 183 -9.07 19.36 8.00
N VAL A 184 -8.78 18.09 8.25
CA VAL A 184 -8.18 17.18 7.27
C VAL A 184 -9.29 16.54 6.42
N PRO A 185 -9.10 16.38 5.09
CA PRO A 185 -10.14 15.84 4.21
C PRO A 185 -10.63 14.44 4.59
N SER A 186 -9.74 13.59 5.13
CA SER A 186 -10.08 12.20 5.44
C SER A 186 -9.16 11.64 6.52
N TYR A 187 -9.74 11.01 7.54
CA TYR A 187 -9.01 10.35 8.62
C TYR A 187 -9.76 9.11 9.08
N LYS A 188 -9.05 8.20 9.76
CA LYS A 188 -9.61 7.02 10.40
C LYS A 188 -8.81 6.70 11.66
N ILE A 189 -9.49 6.64 12.79
CA ILE A 189 -8.92 6.12 14.05
C ILE A 189 -9.39 4.67 14.23
N TYR A 190 -8.48 3.80 14.58
CA TYR A 190 -8.75 2.40 14.90
C TYR A 190 -8.78 2.20 16.42
N THR A 191 -9.94 1.79 16.93
CA THR A 191 -10.21 1.35 18.30
C THR A 191 -10.15 -0.17 18.37
N ASP A 192 -10.09 -0.77 19.57
CA ASP A 192 -10.01 -2.23 19.71
C ASP A 192 -11.23 -2.97 19.12
N GLU A 193 -12.37 -2.29 18.96
CA GLU A 193 -13.60 -2.86 18.37
C GLU A 193 -13.66 -2.80 16.84
N ASN A 194 -12.88 -1.93 16.21
CA ASN A 194 -12.83 -1.73 14.76
C ASN A 194 -11.40 -1.95 14.19
N CYS A 195 -10.49 -2.45 15.03
CA CYS A 195 -9.11 -2.69 14.68
C CYS A 195 -9.03 -3.93 13.78
N PRO A 196 -8.40 -3.82 12.60
CA PRO A 196 -8.03 -4.99 11.84
C PRO A 196 -7.18 -5.93 12.69
N LEU A 197 -7.41 -7.24 12.61
CA LEU A 197 -6.66 -8.26 13.38
C LEU A 197 -5.13 -8.16 13.21
N ILE A 198 -4.66 -7.57 12.11
CA ILE A 198 -3.24 -7.34 11.81
C ILE A 198 -2.65 -6.13 12.59
N MET A 199 -3.49 -5.25 13.13
CA MET A 199 -3.10 -4.01 13.84
C MET A 199 -3.25 -4.11 15.37
N THR A 200 -3.40 -5.32 15.94
CA THR A 200 -3.26 -5.59 17.38
C THR A 200 -1.79 -5.49 17.85
N PHE A 201 -1.05 -4.50 17.35
CA PHE A 201 0.19 -4.07 17.97
C PHE A 201 -0.16 -3.16 19.14
N HIS A 202 -0.02 -3.68 20.37
CA HIS A 202 0.09 -2.84 21.54
C HIS A 202 1.51 -2.27 21.55
N PHE A 203 1.66 -0.98 21.25
CA PHE A 203 2.94 -0.33 21.54
C PHE A 203 3.17 -0.40 23.05
N PRO A 204 4.33 -0.90 23.53
CA PRO A 204 4.66 -0.95 24.95
C PRO A 204 5.05 0.44 25.49
N LEU A 205 4.28 1.48 25.14
CA LEU A 205 4.50 2.86 25.56
C LEU A 205 3.53 3.33 26.65
N THR A 206 2.74 2.41 27.20
CA THR A 206 2.10 2.60 28.51
C THR A 206 3.01 2.03 29.59
N LEU A 207 4.06 2.77 29.93
CA LEU A 207 4.73 2.74 31.23
C LEU A 207 4.67 4.16 31.81
#